data_AF-A0A354HHZ1-F1
#
_entry.id   AF-A0A354HHZ1-F1
#
_cell.length_a   1.000
_cell.length_b   1.000
_cell.length_c   1.000
_cell.angle_alpha   90.00
_cell.angle_beta   90.00
_cell.angle_gamma   90.00
#
_symmetry.space_group_name_H-M   'P 1'
#
loop_
_entity.id
_entity.type
_entity.pdbx_description
1 polymer ?
#
loop_
_entity_poly.entity_id
_entity_poly.type
_entity_poly.pdbx_seq_one_letter_code
_entity_poly.pdbx_strand_id
1 'polypeptide(L)' 'MVIDVKDEKKRAEIWLTRKEAANSQAELKKLISQYRKQNYLVTVFYSGERDLSEMTGLLLKNNTA' A
#
# COMPACT_ATOMS: atom_id res chain seq x y z
N MET A 1 -5.79 5.02 -1.06
CA MET A 1 -5.59 4.09 0.07
C MET A 1 -6.53 2.92 -0.13
N VAL A 2 -6.02 1.69 -0.11
CA VAL A 2 -6.83 0.47 -0.22
C VAL A 2 -6.58 -0.38 1.03
N ILE A 3 -7.63 -0.88 1.66
CA ILE A 3 -7.55 -1.72 2.86
C ILE A 3 -8.18 -3.06 2.51
N ASP A 4 -7.38 -4.12 2.53
CA ASP A 4 -7.83 -5.49 2.35
C ASP A 4 -7.78 -6.21 3.71
N VAL A 5 -8.94 -6.61 4.23
CA VAL A 5 -9.04 -7.28 5.54
C VAL A 5 -9.32 -8.75 5.30
N LYS A 6 -8.30 -9.58 5.55
CA LYS A 6 -8.40 -11.04 5.54
C LYS A 6 -8.76 -11.52 6.94
N ASP A 7 -10.05 -11.50 7.23
CA ASP A 7 -10.64 -11.92 8.51
C ASP A 7 -10.26 -13.38 8.84
N GLU A 8 -10.28 -14.27 7.82
CA GLU A 8 -9.91 -15.69 7.93
C GLU A 8 -8.49 -15.92 8.50
N LYS A 9 -7.57 -14.97 8.27
CA LYS A 9 -6.18 -15.03 8.74
C LYS A 9 -5.87 -13.99 9.81
N LYS A 10 -6.89 -13.29 10.31
CA LYS A 10 -6.77 -12.10 11.18
C LYS A 10 -5.69 -11.14 10.68
N ARG A 11 -5.69 -10.83 9.38
CA ARG A 11 -4.68 -9.96 8.76
C ARG A 11 -5.35 -8.77 8.07
N ALA A 12 -4.84 -7.58 8.32
CA ALA A 12 -5.25 -6.36 7.61
C ALA A 12 -4.08 -5.87 6.77
N GLU A 13 -4.25 -5.83 5.46
CA GLU A 13 -3.27 -5.38 4.48
C GLU A 13 -3.66 -3.98 4.00
N ILE A 14 -2.83 -2.99 4.30
CA ILE A 14 -3.07 -1.59 3.99
C ILE A 14 -2.12 -1.17 2.88
N TRP A 15 -2.66 -0.76 1.74
CA TRP A 15 -1.93 -0.32 0.58
C TRP A 15 -2.04 1.20 0.45
N LEU A 16 -0.90 1.88 0.53
CA LEU A 16 -0.80 3.32 0.47
C LEU A 16 0.11 3.74 -0.67
N THR A 17 -0.32 4.74 -1.44
CA THR A 17 0.63 5.49 -2.26
C THR A 17 1.44 6.44 -1.37
N ARG A 18 2.67 6.78 -1.77
CA ARG A 18 3.52 7.67 -0.96
C ARG A 18 2.89 9.06 -0.72
N LYS A 19 2.12 9.57 -1.70
CA LYS A 19 1.37 10.84 -1.58
C LYS A 19 0.30 10.76 -0.49
N GLU A 20 -0.33 9.60 -0.34
CA GLU A 20 -1.35 9.36 0.69
C GLU A 20 -0.72 9.05 2.05
N ALA A 21 0.45 8.40 2.09
CA ALA A 21 1.17 8.09 3.32
C ALA A 21 1.55 9.33 4.14
N ALA A 22 1.91 10.44 3.47
CA ALA A 22 2.24 11.69 4.14
C ALA A 22 1.03 12.34 4.83
N ASN A 23 -0.14 12.29 4.18
CA ASN A 23 -1.37 12.90 4.70
C ASN A 23 -2.14 11.98 5.67
N SER A 24 -2.03 10.66 5.50
CA SER A 24 -2.83 9.67 6.23
C SER A 24 -2.11 9.09 7.46
N GLN A 25 -0.97 9.64 7.87
CA GLN A 25 -0.13 9.06 8.91
C GLN A 25 -0.82 8.99 10.28
N ALA A 26 -1.64 10.00 10.61
CA ALA A 26 -2.40 10.06 11.85
C ALA A 26 -3.56 9.04 11.87
N GLU A 27 -4.32 8.95 10.77
CA GLU A 27 -5.40 7.96 10.63
C GLU A 27 -4.85 6.54 10.62
N LEU A 28 -3.72 6.31 9.94
CA LEU A 28 -3.06 5.02 9.89
C LEU A 28 -2.64 4.53 11.28
N LYS A 29 -2.09 5.42 12.13
CA LYS A 29 -1.77 5.08 13.53
C LYS A 29 -3.00 4.66 14.32
N LYS A 30 -4.13 5.35 14.14
CA LYS A 30 -5.41 5.00 14.79
C LYS A 30 -5.91 3.64 14.32
N LEU A 31 -5.85 3.38 13.01
CA LEU A 31 -6.28 2.14 12.39
C LEU A 31 -5.41 0.94 12.84
N ILE A 32 -4.09 1.10 12.82
CA ILE A 32 -3.13 0.10 13.32
C ILE A 32 -3.41 -0.19 14.81
N SER A 33 -3.66 0.83 15.63
CA SER A 33 -3.98 0.64 17.04
C SER A 33 -5.25 -0.17 17.26
N GLN A 34 -6.29 0.08 16.47
CA GLN A 34 -7.56 -0.65 16.53
C GLN A 34 -7.39 -2.13 16.14
N TYR A 35 -6.73 -2.41 15.02
CA TYR A 35 -6.47 -3.78 14.58
C TYR A 35 -5.53 -4.53 15.53
N ARG A 36 -4.53 -3.85 16.11
CA ARG A 36 -3.63 -4.44 17.10
C ARG A 36 -4.36 -4.83 18.38
N LYS A 37 -5.36 -4.06 18.82
CA LYS A 37 -6.23 -4.44 19.96
C LYS A 37 -7.09 -5.67 19.67
N GLN A 38 -7.48 -5.85 18.41
CA GLN A 38 -8.26 -7.02 17.98
C GLN A 38 -7.37 -8.24 17.67
N ASN A 39 -6.06 -8.15 17.94
CA ASN A 39 -5.06 -9.18 17.68
C ASN A 39 -4.91 -9.53 16.19
N TYR A 40 -5.11 -8.53 15.32
CA TYR A 40 -4.90 -8.63 13.89
C TYR A 40 -3.44 -8.28 13.53
N LEU A 41 -2.87 -9.04 12.59
CA LEU A 41 -1.59 -8.70 11.98
C LEU A 41 -1.82 -7.62 10.93
N VAL A 42 -1.27 -6.42 11.16
CA VAL A 42 -1.37 -5.31 10.20
C VAL A 42 -0.10 -5.25 9.35
N THR A 43 -0.26 -5.27 8.03
CA THR A 43 0.84 -5.11 7.07
C THR A 43 0.59 -3.87 6.23
N VAL A 44 1.55 -2.95 6.20
CA VAL A 44 1.45 -1.70 5.43
C VAL A 44 2.40 -1.77 4.24
N PHE A 45 1.85 -1.68 3.04
CA PHE A 45 2.58 -1.65 1.78
C PHE A 45 2.59 -0.23 1.21
N TYR A 46 3.77 0.26 0.84
CA TYR A 46 3.95 1.55 0.19
C TYR A 46 4.18 1.34 -1.31
N SER A 47 3.48 2.09 -2.16
CA SER A 47 3.77 2.09 -3.59
C SER A 47 5.20 2.62 -3.84
N GLY A 48 5.89 2.03 -4.81
CA GLY A 48 7.23 2.47 -5.22
C GLY A 48 7.26 3.89 -5.79
N GLU A 49 8.46 4.45 -5.92
CA GLU A 49 8.70 5.84 -6.39
C GLU A 49 8.53 6.04 -7.90
N ARG A 50 8.59 4.97 -8.69
CA ARG A 50 8.68 5.10 -10.15
C ARG A 50 7.30 5.22 -10.78
N ASP A 51 7.16 6.20 -11.66
CA ASP A 51 6.00 6.29 -12.53
C ASP A 51 5.98 5.07 -13.45
N LEU A 52 4.94 4.25 -13.30
CA LEU A 52 4.78 3.04 -14.08
C LEU A 52 4.67 3.37 -15.58
N SER A 53 4.12 4.54 -15.93
CA SER A 53 3.97 4.98 -17.31
C SER A 53 5.32 5.22 -18.00
N GLU A 54 6.28 5.81 -17.29
CA GLU A 54 7.61 6.10 -17.82
C GLU A 54 8.39 4.81 -18.07
N MET A 55 8.35 3.87 -17.12
CA MET A 55 8.99 2.56 -17.27
C MET A 55 8.34 1.71 -18.37
N THR A 56 7.01 1.68 -18.46
CA THR A 56 6.32 0.95 -19.53
C THR A 56 6.61 1.56 -20.90
N GLY A 57 6.69 2.89 -21.00
CA GLY A 57 7.09 3.57 -22.22
C GLY A 57 8.53 3.24 -22.65
N LEU A 58 9.47 3.18 -21.70
CA LEU A 58 10.85 2.76 -21.97
C LEU A 58 10.93 1.29 -22.40
N LEU A 59 10.15 0.40 -21.79
CA LEU A 59 10.12 -1.01 -22.16
C LEU A 59 9.56 -1.21 -23.57
N LEU A 60 8.46 -0.53 -23.92
CA LEU A 60 7.88 -0.60 -25.26
C LEU A 60 8.83 -0.07 -26.34
N LYS A 61 9.53 1.05 -26.07
CA LYS A 61 10.53 1.61 -26.99
C LYS A 61 11.75 0.72 -27.20
N ASN A 62 12.15 -0.05 -26.20
CA ASN A 62 13.31 -0.94 -26.29
C ASN A 62 12.96 -2.35 -26.83
N ASN A 63 11.67 -2.72 -26.86
CA ASN A 63 11.21 -3.99 -27.45
C ASN A 63 10.87 -3.89 -28.94
N THR A 64 10.97 -2.69 -29.55
CA THR A 64 10.89 -2.50 -31.00
C THR A 64 12.28 -2.54 -31.62
N ALA A 65 12.96 -3.69 -31.50
CA ALA A 65 14.19 -4.01 -32.19
C ALA A 65 13.98 -5.28 -33.03
#